data_AF-A0A3N9RHY6-F1
#
_entry.id   AF-A0A3N9RHY6-F1
#
_cell.length_a   1.000
_cell.length_b   1.000
_cell.length_c   1.000
_cell.angle_alpha   90.00
_cell.angle_beta   90.00
_cell.angle_gamma   90.00
#
_symmetry.space_group_name_H-M   'P 1'
#
loop_
_entity.id
_entity.type
_entity.pdbx_description
1 polymer ?
#
loop_
_entity_poly.entity_id
_entity_poly.type
_entity_poly.pdbx_seq_one_letter_code
_entity_poly.pdbx_strand_id
1 'polypeptide(L)' 'MNGNRSNIGALKSEGDVIKFAAGLEQGATNAYVGQIAALQDHKLAHLFAQLSTDEAVHWAILNNAAGGAMPKSAYLFG' A
#
# COMPACT_ATOMS: atom_id res chain seq x y z
N MET A 1 -7.65 -2.60 18.32
CA MET A 1 -6.60 -2.91 17.32
C MET A 1 -6.34 -4.41 17.37
N ASN A 2 -6.98 -5.21 16.51
CA ASN A 2 -6.67 -6.63 16.38
C ASN A 2 -5.73 -6.77 15.19
N GLY A 3 -4.43 -6.64 15.45
CA GLY A 3 -3.40 -6.83 14.45
C GLY A 3 -3.38 -8.28 14.02
N ASN A 4 -3.97 -8.58 12.87
CA ASN A 4 -3.93 -9.89 12.26
C ASN A 4 -2.45 -10.20 11.98
N ARG A 5 -1.82 -11.05 12.79
CA ARG A 5 -0.44 -11.47 12.52
C ARG A 5 -0.43 -12.14 11.16
N SER A 6 0.43 -11.66 10.26
CA SER A 6 0.61 -12.20 8.92
C SER A 6 0.94 -13.69 8.99
N ASN A 7 -0.07 -14.55 8.79
CA ASN A 7 0.11 -16.00 8.78
C ASN A 7 0.65 -16.42 7.41
N ILE A 8 1.94 -16.17 7.18
CA ILE A 8 2.65 -16.56 5.96
C ILE A 8 2.48 -18.07 5.68
N GLY A 9 2.35 -18.89 6.72
CA GLY A 9 2.10 -20.34 6.59
C GLY A 9 0.76 -20.70 5.93
N ALA A 10 -0.19 -19.76 5.85
CA ALA A 10 -1.49 -19.92 5.21
C ALA A 10 -1.50 -19.59 3.72
N LEU A 11 -0.41 -19.06 3.15
CA LEU A 11 -0.31 -18.77 1.72
C LEU A 11 -0.10 -20.07 0.93
N LYS A 12 -1.08 -20.50 0.13
CA LYS A 12 -1.06 -21.80 -0.59
C LYS A 12 -1.09 -21.67 -2.11
N SER A 13 -1.34 -20.46 -2.62
CA SER A 13 -1.41 -20.18 -4.05
C SER A 13 -0.79 -18.84 -4.40
N GLU A 14 -0.46 -18.63 -5.68
CA GLU A 14 -0.02 -17.34 -6.22
C GLU A 14 -1.05 -16.24 -5.92
N GLY A 15 -2.34 -16.56 -6.03
CA GLY A 15 -3.43 -15.64 -5.68
C GLY A 15 -3.43 -15.22 -4.20
N ASP A 16 -3.05 -16.12 -3.28
CA ASP A 16 -2.89 -15.77 -1.87
C ASP A 16 -1.72 -14.83 -1.65
N VAL A 17 -0.61 -15.06 -2.35
CA VAL A 17 0.59 -14.19 -2.30
C VAL A 17 0.25 -12.79 -2.82
N ILE A 18 -0.42 -12.69 -3.97
CA ILE A 18 -0.81 -11.39 -4.56
C ILE A 18 -1.76 -10.63 -3.62
N LYS A 19 -2.77 -11.30 -3.05
CA LYS A 19 -3.71 -10.67 -2.11
C LYS A 19 -3.02 -10.22 -0.82
N PHE A 20 -2.09 -11.04 -0.32
CA PHE A 20 -1.30 -10.69 0.85
C PHE A 20 -0.42 -9.48 0.59
N ALA A 21 0.31 -9.47 -0.53
CA ALA A 21 1.14 -8.34 -0.96
C ALA A 21 0.30 -7.06 -1.12
N ALA A 22 -0.85 -7.12 -1.78
CA ALA A 22 -1.75 -5.98 -1.90
C ALA A 22 -2.17 -5.43 -0.52
N GLY A 23 -2.45 -6.31 0.45
CA GLY A 23 -2.73 -5.88 1.83
C GLY A 23 -1.55 -5.17 2.51
N LEU A 24 -0.31 -5.58 2.23
CA LEU A 24 0.90 -4.91 2.73
C LEU A 24 1.02 -3.50 2.15
N GLU A 25 0.89 -3.35 0.83
CA GLU A 25 1.03 -2.04 0.18
C GLU A 25 -0.07 -1.06 0.58
N GLN A 26 -1.30 -1.56 0.76
CA GLN A 26 -2.39 -0.75 1.31
C GLN A 26 -2.11 -0.32 2.76
N GLY A 27 -1.56 -1.22 3.58
CA GLY A 27 -1.16 -0.93 4.95
C GLY A 27 -0.05 0.12 5.01
N ALA A 28 0.98 -0.02 4.18
CA ALA A 28 2.09 0.91 4.08
C ALA A 28 1.63 2.30 3.59
N THR A 29 0.81 2.36 2.54
CA THR A 29 0.19 3.60 2.05
C THR A 29 -0.51 4.35 3.17
N ASN A 30 -1.39 3.68 3.91
CA ASN A 30 -2.13 4.28 5.02
C ASN A 30 -1.21 4.73 6.16
N ALA A 31 -0.17 3.96 6.47
CA ALA A 31 0.79 4.29 7.52
C ALA A 31 1.60 5.56 7.17
N TYR A 32 2.09 5.66 5.93
CA TYR A 32 2.81 6.84 5.46
C TYR A 32 1.90 8.07 5.44
N VAL A 33 0.71 7.99 4.84
CA VAL A 33 -0.26 9.10 4.79
C VAL A 33 -0.63 9.57 6.19
N GLY A 34 -0.92 8.64 7.11
CA GLY A 34 -1.32 8.97 8.47
C GLY A 34 -0.26 9.73 9.27
N GLN A 35 1.00 9.65 8.88
CA GLN A 35 2.11 10.29 9.59
C GLN A 35 2.49 11.68 9.03
N ILE A 36 2.14 11.99 7.77
CA ILE A 36 2.54 13.24 7.09
C ILE A 36 2.24 14.49 7.93
N ALA A 37 1.03 14.60 8.49
CA ALA A 37 0.61 15.79 9.23
C ALA A 37 1.32 15.97 10.58
N ALA A 38 1.91 14.91 11.13
CA ALA A 38 2.60 14.94 12.41
C ALA A 38 4.13 15.08 12.27
N LEU A 39 4.68 15.07 11.05
CA LEU A 39 6.10 15.28 10.79
C LEU A 39 6.42 16.78 10.79
N GLN A 40 7.37 17.19 11.64
CA GLN A 40 7.83 18.59 11.72
C GLN A 40 8.83 18.96 10.62
N ASP A 41 9.60 17.98 10.13
CA ASP A 41 10.53 18.19 9.01
C ASP A 41 9.78 18.07 7.68
N HIS A 42 9.68 19.18 6.95
CA HIS A 42 9.03 19.24 5.65
C HIS A 42 9.64 18.29 4.60
N LYS A 43 10.95 18.06 4.63
CA LYS A 43 11.59 17.11 3.71
C LYS A 43 11.18 15.68 4.04
N LEU A 44 11.08 15.36 5.33
CA LEU A 44 10.62 14.05 5.77
C LEU A 44 9.13 13.84 5.47
N ALA A 45 8.31 14.87 5.65
CA ALA A 45 6.90 14.85 5.26
C ALA A 45 6.73 14.64 3.75
N HIS A 46 7.56 15.31 2.93
CA HIS A 46 7.56 15.12 1.48
C HIS A 46 7.98 13.71 1.08
N LEU A 47 9.04 13.17 1.71
CA LEU A 47 9.45 11.78 1.49
C LEU A 47 8.33 10.79 1.82
N PHE A 48 7.61 10.98 2.92
CA PHE A 48 6.47 10.13 3.28
C PHE A 48 5.33 10.23 2.26
N ALA A 49 5.09 11.40 1.67
CA ALA A 49 4.12 11.57 0.59
C ALA A 49 4.54 10.85 -0.71
N GLN A 50 5.84 10.83 -1.02
CA GLN A 50 6.36 10.08 -2.17
C GLN A 50 6.23 8.57 -1.94
N LEU A 51 6.67 8.08 -0.76
CA LEU A 51 6.55 6.67 -0.40
C LEU A 51 5.10 6.20 -0.40
N SER A 52 4.15 6.98 0.13
CA SER A 52 2.74 6.60 0.08
C SER A 52 2.20 6.49 -1.33
N THR A 53 2.71 7.31 -2.25
CA THR A 53 2.32 7.27 -3.66
C THR A 53 2.89 6.04 -4.35
N ASP A 54 4.15 5.68 -4.09
CA ASP A 54 4.78 4.48 -4.63
C ASP A 54 4.00 3.22 -4.19
N GLU A 55 3.67 3.10 -2.90
CA GLU A 55 2.92 1.93 -2.42
C GLU A 55 1.47 1.91 -2.94
N ALA A 56 0.85 3.07 -3.19
CA ALA A 56 -0.46 3.12 -3.83
C ALA A 56 -0.40 2.60 -5.28
N VAL A 57 0.69 2.88 -6.01
CA VAL A 57 0.93 2.33 -7.36
C VAL A 57 1.17 0.83 -7.31
N HIS A 58 2.02 0.34 -6.39
CA HIS A 58 2.23 -1.10 -6.20
C HIS A 58 0.92 -1.82 -5.86
N TRP A 59 0.13 -1.27 -4.95
CA TRP A 59 -1.20 -1.77 -4.61
C TRP A 59 -2.11 -1.85 -5.84
N ALA A 60 -2.18 -0.80 -6.66
CA ALA A 60 -3.03 -0.79 -7.86
C ALA A 60 -2.65 -1.89 -8.85
N ILE A 61 -1.34 -2.13 -9.06
CA ILE A 61 -0.82 -3.20 -9.91
C ILE A 61 -1.20 -4.57 -9.35
N LEU A 62 -1.00 -4.80 -8.06
CA LEU A 62 -1.33 -6.08 -7.40
C LEU A 62 -2.84 -6.33 -7.37
N ASN A 63 -3.64 -5.30 -7.14
CA ASN A 63 -5.10 -5.39 -7.16
C ASN A 63 -5.60 -5.76 -8.57
N ASN A 64 -5.01 -5.19 -9.63
CA ASN A 64 -5.29 -5.59 -11.00
C ASN A 64 -4.89 -7.06 -11.27
N ALA A 65 -3.71 -7.48 -10.81
CA ALA A 65 -3.24 -8.86 -10.95
C ALA A 65 -4.16 -9.87 -10.22
N ALA A 66 -4.81 -9.45 -9.13
CA ALA A 66 -5.81 -10.24 -8.42
C ALA A 66 -7.20 -10.28 -9.09
N GLY A 67 -7.38 -9.59 -10.24
CA GLY A 67 -8.65 -9.45 -10.93
C GLY A 67 -9.58 -8.36 -10.35
N GLY A 68 -9.05 -7.49 -9.48
CA GLY A 68 -9.76 -6.35 -8.93
C GLY A 68 -9.88 -5.19 -9.93
N ALA A 69 -10.86 -4.31 -9.72
CA ALA A 69 -11.03 -3.13 -10.55
C ALA A 69 -9.89 -2.12 -10.30
N MET A 70 -9.27 -1.62 -11.37
CA MET A 70 -8.32 -0.51 -11.27
C MET A 70 -9.04 0.83 -11.07
N PRO A 71 -8.50 1.72 -10.22
CA PRO A 71 -8.91 3.12 -10.24
C PRO A 71 -8.74 3.67 -11.66
N LYS A 72 -9.80 4.27 -12.22
CA LYS A 72 -9.78 4.82 -13.59
C LYS A 72 -8.87 6.04 -13.73
N SER A 73 -8.53 6.69 -12.62
CA SER A 73 -7.54 7.75 -12.55
C SER A 73 -6.20 7.16 -12.11
N ALA A 74 -5.15 7.38 -12.90
CA ALA A 74 -3.79 7.18 -12.40
C ALA A 74 -3.60 8.03 -11.14
N TYR A 75 -3.12 7.43 -10.05
CA TYR A 75 -2.56 8.17 -8.92
C TYR A 75 -1.21 8.76 -9.37
N LEU A 76 -1.27 9.74 -10.29
CA LEU A 76 -0.11 10.50 -10.72
C LEU A 76 -0.14 11.81 -9.95
N PHE A 77 0.45 11.83 -8.76
CA PHE A 77 0.80 13.08 -8.10
C PHE A 77 2.15 13.52 -8.66
N GLY A 78 2.11 14.44 -9.61
CA GLY A 78 3.24 15.22 -10.12
C GLY A 78 2.90 16.69 -10.01
#